data_AF-A0A162MT81-F1
#
_entry.id   AF-A0A162MT81-F1
#
_cell.length_a   1.000
_cell.length_b   1.000
_cell.length_c   1.000
_cell.angle_alpha   90.00
_cell.angle_beta   90.00
_cell.angle_gamma   90.00
#
_symmetry.space_group_name_H-M   'P 1'
#
loop_
_entity.id
_entity.type
_entity.pdbx_description
1 polymer ?
#
loop_
_entity_poly.entity_id
_entity_poly.type
_entity_poly.pdbx_seq_one_letter_code
_entity_poly.pdbx_strand_id
1 'polypeptide(L)'
;MKLAVREVLAGHYCLSKQHAVSMAGDKSNESCLIRPYLGRRRPDPDQRGGPKQRFFSLRNLPLHVDQMEELDLPVEEYAVAMADALAFLHWSARVDAGDVEYVLAPPRSNDMANSPSIGSEGLFSEALGAHSM
;
A
#
# COMPACT_ATOMS: atom_id res chain seq x y z
N MET A 1 7.85 19.88 -1.72
CA MET A 1 7.69 19.39 -0.33
C MET A 1 7.09 18.00 -0.43
N LYS A 2 7.83 16.92 -0.15
CA LYS A 2 7.25 15.57 -0.16
C LYS A 2 6.29 15.48 1.03
N LEU A 3 5.00 15.30 0.76
CA LEU A 3 4.01 15.04 1.81
C LEU A 3 4.28 13.67 2.41
N ALA A 4 4.03 13.51 3.71
CA ALA A 4 4.15 12.20 4.32
C ALA A 4 3.07 11.27 3.75
N VAL A 5 3.39 9.98 3.53
CA VAL A 5 2.45 8.99 2.96
C VAL A 5 1.09 8.99 3.65
N ARG A 6 1.08 9.14 4.98
CA ARG A 6 -0.15 9.22 5.80
C ARG A 6 -1.02 10.43 5.44
N GLU A 7 -0.42 11.57 5.13
CA GLU A 7 -1.12 12.80 4.74
C GLU A 7 -1.73 12.66 3.35
N VAL A 8 -0.99 12.05 2.41
CA VAL A 8 -1.48 11.77 1.05
C VAL A 8 -2.70 10.84 1.12
N LEU A 9 -2.58 9.69 1.78
CA LEU A 9 -3.66 8.72 1.86
C LEU A 9 -4.87 9.23 2.64
N ALA A 10 -4.65 9.89 3.78
CA ALA A 10 -5.74 10.47 4.55
C ALA A 10 -6.44 11.58 3.76
N GLY A 11 -5.69 12.41 3.02
CA GLY A 11 -6.25 13.47 2.19
C GLY A 11 -7.11 12.96 1.03
N HIS A 12 -6.71 11.85 0.39
CA HIS A 12 -7.44 11.26 -0.72
C HIS A 12 -8.68 10.47 -0.27
N TYR A 13 -8.57 9.72 0.82
CA TYR A 13 -9.57 8.70 1.17
C TYR A 13 -10.43 9.01 2.41
N CYS A 14 -10.11 10.06 3.16
CA CYS A 14 -11.06 10.58 4.16
C CYS A 14 -12.04 11.55 3.51
N LEU A 15 -13.34 11.39 3.81
CA LEU A 15 -14.38 12.31 3.31
C LEU A 15 -14.29 13.70 3.94
N SER A 16 -13.87 13.77 5.21
CA SER A 16 -13.74 15.03 5.93
C SER A 16 -12.27 15.42 6.10
N LYS A 17 -11.96 16.68 5.79
CA LYS A 17 -10.61 17.23 5.96
C LYS A 17 -10.14 17.19 7.42
N GLN A 18 -11.06 17.41 8.37
CA GLN A 18 -10.75 17.34 9.80
C GLN A 18 -10.38 15.92 10.23
N HIS A 19 -11.09 14.90 9.73
CA HIS A 19 -10.74 13.51 10.03
C HIS A 19 -9.43 13.11 9.34
N ALA A 20 -9.14 13.62 8.14
CA ALA A 20 -7.87 13.36 7.45
C ALA A 20 -6.67 13.81 8.30
N VAL A 21 -6.71 15.03 8.82
CA VAL A 21 -5.65 15.60 9.68
C VAL A 21 -5.51 14.79 10.97
N SER A 22 -6.64 14.44 11.61
CA SER A 22 -6.64 13.62 12.82
C SER A 22 -6.02 12.24 12.58
N MET A 23 -6.40 11.57 11.48
CA MET A 23 -5.88 10.24 11.13
C MET A 23 -4.41 10.24 10.77
N ALA A 24 -3.94 11.25 10.03
CA ALA A 24 -2.52 11.38 9.70
C ALA A 24 -1.67 11.65 10.96
N GLY A 25 -2.21 12.41 11.92
CA GLY A 25 -1.55 12.74 13.19
C GLY A 25 -1.61 11.63 14.25
N ASP A 26 -2.49 10.64 14.10
CA ASP A 26 -2.62 9.55 15.08
C ASP A 26 -1.40 8.62 15.04
N LYS A 27 -0.80 8.40 16.22
CA LYS A 27 0.32 7.48 16.43
C LYS A 27 -0.06 6.03 16.11
N SER A 28 -1.32 5.65 16.28
CA SER A 28 -1.80 4.31 15.94
C SER A 28 -1.64 3.97 14.45
N ASN A 29 -1.63 5.02 13.61
CA ASN A 29 -1.49 4.96 12.16
C ASN A 29 -0.05 5.16 11.67
N GLU A 30 0.94 5.29 12.57
CA GLU A 30 2.35 5.59 12.22
C GLU A 30 2.94 4.63 11.19
N SER A 31 2.66 3.33 11.34
CA SER A 31 3.18 2.30 10.44
C SER A 31 2.56 2.32 9.04
N CYS A 32 1.39 2.96 8.86
CA CYS A 32 0.70 3.13 7.58
C CYS A 32 0.79 1.92 6.63
N LEU A 33 0.01 0.88 6.92
CA LEU A 33 0.01 -0.38 6.17
C LEU A 33 -1.14 -0.40 5.16
N ILE A 34 -0.77 -0.49 3.89
CA ILE A 34 -1.71 -0.57 2.78
C ILE A 34 -1.83 -2.04 2.36
N ARG A 35 -3.06 -2.54 2.26
CA ARG A 35 -3.36 -3.85 1.70
C ARG A 35 -3.76 -3.69 0.22
N PRO A 36 -2.87 -4.01 -0.73
CA PRO A 36 -3.16 -3.88 -2.15
C PRO A 36 -4.13 -4.98 -2.61
N TYR A 37 -5.13 -4.60 -3.40
CA TYR A 37 -6.08 -5.49 -4.05
C TYR A 37 -5.97 -5.34 -5.57
N LEU A 38 -4.93 -5.94 -6.15
CA LEU A 38 -4.62 -5.80 -7.59
C LEU A 38 -5.67 -6.48 -8.50
N GLY A 39 -6.33 -7.53 -8.01
CA GLY A 39 -7.36 -8.27 -8.76
C GLY A 39 -8.78 -7.72 -8.62
N ARG A 40 -8.98 -6.59 -7.93
CA ARG A 40 -10.32 -6.07 -7.62
C ARG A 40 -10.36 -4.56 -7.82
N ARG A 41 -11.36 -4.10 -8.57
CA ARG A 41 -11.77 -2.68 -8.63
C ARG A 41 -12.90 -2.40 -7.65
N ARG A 42 -13.00 -1.17 -7.16
CA ARG A 42 -14.16 -0.76 -6.34
C ARG A 42 -15.46 -0.94 -7.15
N PRO A 43 -16.57 -1.39 -6.53
CA PRO A 43 -17.87 -1.45 -7.19
C PRO A 43 -18.42 -0.08 -7.59
N ASP A 44 -18.02 0.96 -6.88
CA ASP A 44 -18.40 2.35 -7.08
C ASP A 44 -17.13 3.22 -6.98
N PRO A 45 -16.67 3.85 -8.08
CA PRO A 45 -15.47 4.67 -8.09
C PRO A 45 -15.61 5.96 -7.26
N ASP A 46 -16.85 6.44 -7.05
CA ASP A 46 -17.11 7.63 -6.23
C ASP A 46 -17.08 7.31 -4.72
N GLN A 47 -16.99 6.03 -4.33
CA GLN A 47 -16.67 5.65 -2.95
C GLN A 47 -15.21 5.96 -2.66
N ARG A 48 -14.96 7.22 -2.29
CA ARG A 48 -13.67 7.69 -1.76
C ARG A 48 -13.25 6.98 -0.47
N GLY A 49 -14.14 6.22 0.17
CA GLY A 49 -13.85 5.45 1.38
C GLY A 49 -14.27 3.99 1.24
N GLY A 50 -13.50 3.09 1.87
CA GLY A 50 -13.89 1.71 2.09
C GLY A 50 -15.20 1.56 2.90
N PRO A 51 -15.71 0.33 3.05
CA PRO A 51 -17.05 0.09 3.58
C PRO A 51 -17.22 0.71 4.97
N LYS A 52 -18.12 1.70 5.07
CA LYS A 52 -18.55 2.44 6.28
C LYS A 52 -17.37 3.04 7.08
N GLN A 53 -17.13 4.34 6.90
CA GLN A 53 -16.19 5.24 7.59
C GLN A 53 -16.04 5.11 9.13
N ARG A 54 -16.89 4.34 9.83
CA ARG A 54 -16.78 4.12 11.27
C ARG A 54 -15.51 3.38 11.71
N PHE A 55 -14.80 2.73 10.79
CA PHE A 55 -13.57 1.97 11.07
C PHE A 55 -12.42 2.29 10.11
N PHE A 56 -12.36 3.52 9.58
CA PHE A 56 -11.26 3.91 8.70
C PHE A 56 -9.93 3.95 9.49
N SER A 57 -8.95 3.18 9.06
CA SER A 57 -7.61 3.12 9.65
C SER A 57 -6.56 3.00 8.54
N LEU A 58 -5.40 3.63 8.76
CA LEU A 58 -4.25 3.52 7.87
C LEU A 58 -3.40 2.28 8.19
N ARG A 59 -3.75 1.46 9.20
CA ARG A 59 -2.97 0.28 9.63
C ARG A 59 -3.37 -1.03 8.93
N ASN A 60 -4.33 -0.97 8.02
CA ASN A 60 -4.72 -2.06 7.12
C ASN A 60 -5.62 -1.49 6.01
N LEU A 61 -5.16 -0.42 5.36
CA LEU A 61 -5.96 0.33 4.41
C LEU A 61 -6.15 -0.49 3.13
N PRO A 62 -7.37 -0.96 2.80
CA PRO A 62 -7.60 -1.65 1.55
C PRO A 62 -7.47 -0.65 0.39
N LEU A 63 -6.60 -0.96 -0.57
CA LEU A 63 -6.38 -0.14 -1.76
C LEU A 63 -6.60 -0.98 -3.01
N HIS A 64 -7.68 -0.69 -3.74
CA HIS A 64 -8.05 -1.40 -4.97
C HIS A 64 -7.24 -0.91 -6.15
N VAL A 65 -7.14 -1.73 -7.20
CA VAL A 65 -6.29 -1.42 -8.37
C VAL A 65 -6.61 -0.06 -9.01
N ASP A 66 -7.88 0.34 -9.05
CA ASP A 66 -8.28 1.66 -9.56
C ASP A 66 -7.73 2.81 -8.71
N GLN A 67 -7.72 2.65 -7.38
CA GLN A 67 -7.15 3.63 -6.46
C GLN A 67 -5.62 3.69 -6.54
N MET A 68 -4.98 2.58 -6.88
CA MET A 68 -3.53 2.51 -7.10
C MET A 68 -3.15 3.21 -8.41
N GLU A 69 -3.94 3.04 -9.47
CA GLU A 69 -3.80 3.78 -10.73
C GLU A 69 -4.02 5.29 -10.53
N GLU A 70 -5.02 5.70 -9.74
CA GLU A 70 -5.28 7.12 -9.39
C GLU A 70 -4.08 7.78 -8.68
N LEU A 71 -3.31 6.99 -7.91
CA LEU A 71 -2.13 7.43 -7.19
C LEU A 71 -0.83 7.27 -7.99
N ASP A 72 -0.92 6.86 -9.26
CA ASP A 72 0.22 6.59 -10.13
C ASP A 72 1.22 5.62 -9.47
N LEU A 73 0.68 4.50 -8.96
CA LEU A 73 1.47 3.42 -8.40
C LEU A 73 1.88 2.41 -9.48
N PRO A 74 3.08 1.79 -9.37
CA PRO A 74 3.57 0.79 -10.31
C PRO A 74 2.88 -0.57 -10.09
N VAL A 75 1.60 -0.66 -10.51
CA VAL A 75 0.71 -1.81 -10.28
C VAL A 75 1.26 -3.09 -10.90
N GLU A 76 1.82 -3.02 -12.11
CA GLU A 76 2.34 -4.18 -12.82
C GLU A 76 3.57 -4.74 -12.10
N GLU A 77 4.48 -3.87 -11.69
CA GLU A 77 5.69 -4.24 -10.97
C GLU A 77 5.37 -4.85 -9.59
N TYR A 78 4.35 -4.33 -8.90
CA TYR A 78 3.84 -4.99 -7.70
C TYR A 78 3.30 -6.38 -7.98
N ALA A 79 2.54 -6.55 -9.06
CA ALA A 79 2.01 -7.87 -9.42
C ALA A 79 3.13 -8.86 -9.73
N VAL A 80 4.18 -8.44 -10.45
CA VAL A 80 5.36 -9.26 -10.75
C VAL A 80 6.07 -9.68 -9.48
N ALA A 81 6.40 -8.75 -8.58
CA ALA A 81 7.11 -9.09 -7.35
C ALA A 81 6.25 -9.93 -6.38
N MET A 82 4.93 -9.74 -6.33
CA MET A 82 4.04 -10.64 -5.59
C MET A 82 4.02 -12.04 -6.20
N ALA A 83 3.99 -12.15 -7.54
CA ALA A 83 4.04 -13.43 -8.24
C ALA A 83 5.38 -14.16 -8.01
N ASP A 84 6.51 -13.45 -8.03
CA ASP A 84 7.83 -14.01 -7.72
C ASP A 84 7.90 -14.53 -6.29
N ALA A 85 7.32 -13.80 -5.32
CA ALA A 85 7.25 -14.24 -3.93
C ALA A 85 6.39 -15.51 -3.78
N LEU A 86 5.21 -15.58 -4.41
CA LEU A 86 4.36 -16.78 -4.39
C LEU A 86 5.05 -17.96 -5.09
N ALA A 87 5.71 -17.71 -6.20
CA ALA A 87 6.50 -18.70 -6.94
C ALA A 87 7.59 -19.30 -6.04
N PHE A 88 8.34 -18.45 -5.33
CA PHE A 88 9.34 -18.89 -4.37
C PHE A 88 8.73 -19.74 -3.26
N LEU A 89 7.65 -19.28 -2.62
CA LEU A 89 6.98 -20.02 -1.55
C LEU A 89 6.54 -21.41 -2.02
N HIS A 90 5.94 -21.49 -3.20
CA HIS A 90 5.43 -22.76 -3.75
C HIS A 90 6.54 -23.71 -4.21
N TRP A 91 7.42 -23.27 -5.11
CA TRP A 91 8.40 -24.15 -5.74
C TRP A 91 9.65 -24.39 -4.90
N SER A 92 10.14 -23.37 -4.22
CA SER A 92 11.39 -23.45 -3.44
C SER A 92 11.14 -23.82 -1.99
N ALA A 93 10.26 -23.09 -1.31
CA ALA A 93 9.97 -23.34 0.11
C ALA A 93 9.00 -24.51 0.34
N ARG A 94 8.31 -25.00 -0.71
CA ARG A 94 7.32 -26.09 -0.64
C ARG A 94 6.17 -25.81 0.32
N VAL A 95 5.77 -24.54 0.41
CA VAL A 95 4.60 -24.08 1.19
C VAL A 95 3.47 -23.75 0.20
N ASP A 96 2.23 -24.03 0.57
CA ASP A 96 1.07 -23.77 -0.31
C ASP A 96 0.78 -22.27 -0.53
N ALA A 97 1.36 -21.40 0.31
CA ALA A 97 1.14 -19.95 0.35
C ALA A 97 -0.33 -19.57 0.58
N GLY A 98 -1.12 -20.45 1.21
CA GLY A 98 -2.49 -20.15 1.60
C GLY A 98 -2.53 -18.99 2.60
N ASP A 99 -3.44 -18.05 2.38
CA ASP A 99 -3.68 -16.89 3.27
C ASP A 99 -2.48 -15.94 3.44
N VAL A 100 -1.53 -15.93 2.49
CA VAL A 100 -0.46 -14.94 2.45
C VAL A 100 -1.03 -13.56 2.14
N GLU A 101 -0.71 -12.58 2.99
CA GLU A 101 -1.08 -11.17 2.80
C GLU A 101 0.14 -10.33 2.45
N TYR A 102 0.04 -9.53 1.39
CA TYR A 102 1.02 -8.51 1.03
C TYR A 102 0.61 -7.16 1.60
N VAL A 103 1.59 -6.37 2.01
CA VAL A 103 1.36 -5.04 2.59
C VAL A 103 2.43 -4.07 2.12
N LEU A 104 2.02 -2.88 1.69
CA LEU A 104 2.93 -1.77 1.42
C LEU A 104 3.04 -0.90 2.66
N ALA A 105 4.27 -0.52 3.01
CA ALA A 105 4.56 0.29 4.18
C ALA A 105 5.65 1.32 3.87
N PRO A 106 5.66 2.48 4.53
CA PRO A 106 6.75 3.43 4.43
C PRO A 106 8.08 2.82 4.91
N PRO A 107 9.22 3.27 4.36
CA PRO A 107 10.54 2.78 4.77
C PRO A 107 10.83 3.10 6.25
N ARG A 108 11.57 2.20 6.93
CA ARG A 108 11.88 2.31 8.37
C ARG A 108 12.93 3.39 8.69
N SER A 109 13.77 3.76 7.72
CA SER A 109 14.75 4.86 7.73
C SER A 109 15.28 5.06 6.30
N ASN A 110 16.09 6.11 6.06
CA ASN A 110 16.64 6.45 4.72
C ASN A 110 17.64 5.41 4.16
N ASP A 111 17.77 4.24 4.78
CA ASP A 111 18.68 3.16 4.42
C ASP A 111 18.09 2.23 3.36
N MET A 112 17.72 2.80 2.20
CA MET A 112 17.30 2.00 1.04
C MET A 112 18.46 1.30 0.34
N ALA A 113 19.71 1.63 0.66
CA ALA A 113 20.86 1.28 -0.16
C ALA A 113 21.29 -0.21 -0.08
N ASN A 114 20.86 -0.99 0.91
CA ASN A 114 21.40 -2.34 1.16
C ASN A 114 20.38 -3.39 1.63
N SER A 115 19.08 -3.14 1.53
CA SER A 115 18.08 -4.15 1.93
C SER A 115 17.90 -5.18 0.82
N PRO A 116 17.93 -6.49 1.11
CA PRO A 116 17.62 -7.50 0.10
C PRO A 116 16.18 -7.28 -0.39
N SER A 117 16.02 -7.18 -1.71
CA SER A 117 14.74 -7.00 -2.39
C SER A 117 14.40 -8.18 -3.30
N ILE A 118 13.13 -8.55 -3.37
CA ILE A 118 12.54 -9.43 -4.38
C ILE A 118 12.03 -8.56 -5.55
N GLY A 119 12.48 -8.87 -6.78
CA GLY A 119 12.14 -8.13 -8.01
C GLY A 119 13.24 -7.16 -8.48
N SER A 120 13.06 -6.52 -9.64
CA SER A 120 14.03 -5.55 -10.18
C SER A 120 13.93 -4.19 -9.51
N GLU A 121 15.08 -3.49 -9.41
CA GLU A 121 15.36 -2.06 -9.15
C GLU A 121 14.23 -1.21 -8.53
N GLY A 122 14.54 -0.53 -7.42
CA GLY A 122 13.61 0.19 -6.56
C GLY A 122 12.43 0.88 -7.26
N LEU A 123 11.23 0.57 -6.80
CA LEU A 123 9.98 1.14 -7.26
C LEU A 123 9.82 2.57 -6.71
N PHE A 124 9.33 3.48 -7.54
CA PHE A 124 9.09 4.86 -7.15
C PHE A 124 7.69 5.30 -7.56
N SER A 125 7.01 5.99 -6.64
CA SER A 125 5.82 6.78 -6.94
C SER A 125 5.86 8.08 -6.14
N GLU A 126 5.27 9.14 -6.66
CA GLU A 126 5.09 10.39 -5.91
C GLU A 126 4.23 10.20 -4.65
N ALA A 127 3.27 9.28 -4.68
CA ALA A 127 2.35 9.04 -3.57
C ALA A 127 2.99 8.31 -2.39
N LEU A 128 3.83 7.29 -2.67
CA LEU A 128 4.44 6.42 -1.65
C LEU A 128 5.96 6.61 -1.50
N GLY A 129 6.59 7.39 -2.37
CA GLY A 129 8.03 7.52 -2.43
C GLY A 129 8.71 6.28 -3.01
N ALA A 130 9.99 6.12 -2.68
CA ALA A 130 10.78 4.97 -3.10
C ALA A 130 10.53 3.78 -2.17
N HIS A 131 10.35 2.60 -2.74
CA HIS A 131 10.07 1.35 -2.03
C HIS A 131 10.56 0.14 -2.84
N SER A 132 10.75 -0.99 -2.19
CA SER A 132 11.13 -2.25 -2.82
C SER A 132 10.31 -3.37 -2.18
N MET A 133 10.04 -4.44 -2.91
CA MET A 133 9.61 -5.71 -2.33
C MET A 133 10.80 -6.62 -2.05
#